data_AF-A0A2E7QLH0-F1
#
_entry.id   AF-A0A2E7QLH0-F1
#
_cell.length_a   1.000
_cell.length_b   1.000
_cell.length_c   1.000
_cell.angle_alpha   90.00
_cell.angle_beta   90.00
_cell.angle_gamma   90.00
#
_symmetry.space_group_name_H-M   'P 1'
#
loop_
_entity.id
_entity.type
_entity.pdbx_description
1 polymer ?
#
loop_
_entity_poly.entity_id
_entity_poly.type
_entity_poly.pdbx_seq_one_letter_code
_entity_poly.pdbx_strand_id
1 'polypeptide(L)'
;LTVTPRINPDTQRVQIGIALGDDAGIIFQPPSPSYREVKPGPTPWAQIEDVWSKTITTIGALFRSSETGVGAKDLSGPVGILGMLSIFVNTDYRLALSFLVLLNINLAILNLLPVPVLDGGHIVMSIIEKIRNKPISIRVQEYATTVFALMLLSFMLYVTFFDIKERIPLFKELFSRDAKIQQEPLPE
;
A
#
# COMPACT_ATOMS: atom_id res chain seq x y z
N LEU A 1 -2.69 29.80 -45.40
CA LEU A 1 -3.55 30.76 -44.68
C LEU A 1 -3.32 32.14 -45.28
N THR A 2 -4.30 32.66 -46.02
CA THR A 2 -4.23 34.01 -46.60
C THR A 2 -5.02 34.94 -45.70
N VAL A 3 -4.36 35.87 -45.03
CA VAL A 3 -4.99 36.81 -44.10
C VAL A 3 -5.12 38.16 -44.81
N THR A 4 -6.34 38.63 -45.02
CA THR A 4 -6.59 39.94 -45.63
C THR A 4 -6.86 40.97 -44.53
N PRO A 5 -6.04 42.03 -44.40
CA PRO A 5 -6.23 43.06 -43.38
C PRO A 5 -7.56 43.79 -43.57
N ARG A 6 -8.25 44.13 -42.47
CA ARG A 6 -9.41 45.04 -42.48
C ARG A 6 -9.09 46.31 -41.69
N ILE A 7 -9.59 47.43 -42.18
CA ILE A 7 -9.42 48.73 -41.54
C ILE A 7 -10.65 48.99 -40.67
N ASN A 8 -10.41 49.29 -39.40
CA ASN A 8 -11.48 49.63 -38.46
C ASN A 8 -11.99 51.06 -38.78
N PRO A 9 -13.29 51.25 -39.05
CA PRO A 9 -13.83 52.52 -39.58
C PRO A 9 -13.76 53.68 -38.58
N ASP A 10 -13.77 53.39 -37.28
CA ASP A 10 -13.82 54.41 -36.22
C ASP A 10 -12.43 54.89 -35.79
N THR A 11 -11.43 54.01 -35.92
CA THR A 11 -10.06 54.29 -35.47
C THR A 11 -9.07 54.47 -36.62
N GLN A 12 -9.48 54.20 -37.87
CA GLN A 12 -8.67 54.20 -39.09
C GLN A 12 -7.35 53.42 -39.00
N ARG A 13 -7.26 52.48 -38.06
CA ARG A 13 -6.09 51.61 -37.91
C ARG A 13 -6.31 50.29 -38.62
N VAL A 14 -5.25 49.81 -39.27
CA VAL A 14 -5.21 48.47 -39.87
C VAL A 14 -5.16 47.47 -38.73
N GLN A 15 -6.16 46.60 -38.65
CA GLN A 15 -6.20 45.53 -37.66
C GLN A 15 -5.95 44.20 -38.38
N ILE A 16 -4.88 43.53 -37.97
CA ILE A 16 -4.58 42.16 -38.37
C ILE A 16 -4.60 41.35 -37.08
N GLY A 17 -5.61 40.49 -36.94
CA GLY A 17 -5.83 39.72 -35.74
C GLY A 17 -6.67 38.48 -36.03
N ILE A 18 -6.63 37.52 -35.10
CA ILE A 18 -7.46 36.32 -35.13
C ILE A 18 -8.65 36.61 -34.22
N ALA A 19 -9.83 36.84 -34.78
CA ALA A 19 -11.06 36.93 -33.99
C ALA A 19 -11.54 35.51 -33.70
N LEU A 20 -11.71 35.16 -32.43
CA LEU A 20 -12.40 33.94 -32.00
C LEU A 20 -13.89 34.29 -31.92
N GLY A 21 -14.59 34.14 -33.05
CA GLY A 21 -16.04 34.27 -33.15
C GLY A 21 -16.57 33.20 -34.08
N ASP A 22 -17.84 32.79 -33.90
CA ASP A 22 -18.46 31.69 -34.65
C ASP A 22 -18.43 31.90 -36.19
N ASP A 23 -18.23 33.15 -36.63
CA ASP A 23 -18.18 33.60 -38.01
C ASP A 23 -16.74 33.65 -38.60
N ALA A 24 -15.72 33.30 -37.82
CA ALA A 24 -14.31 33.38 -38.23
C ALA A 24 -13.84 32.25 -39.17
N GLY A 25 -14.72 31.33 -39.58
CA GLY A 25 -14.41 30.22 -40.48
C GLY A 25 -13.44 29.17 -39.92
N ILE A 26 -12.91 29.39 -38.71
CA ILE A 26 -12.15 28.41 -37.95
C ILE A 26 -13.16 27.58 -37.17
N ILE A 27 -13.63 26.49 -37.77
CA ILE A 27 -14.45 25.50 -37.06
C ILE A 27 -13.52 24.77 -36.08
N PHE A 28 -13.58 25.16 -34.81
CA PHE A 28 -12.99 24.37 -33.74
C PHE A 28 -13.85 23.12 -33.57
N GLN A 29 -13.52 22.06 -34.30
CA GLN A 29 -14.11 20.75 -34.14
C GLN A 29 -13.15 19.94 -33.27
N PRO A 30 -13.23 20.05 -31.92
CA PRO A 30 -12.40 19.23 -31.07
C PRO A 30 -12.72 17.77 -31.41
N PRO A 31 -11.70 16.91 -31.61
CA PRO A 31 -11.95 15.51 -31.84
C PRO A 31 -12.81 14.97 -30.71
N SER A 32 -13.82 14.16 -31.03
CA SER A 32 -14.71 13.56 -30.04
C SER A 32 -13.86 12.91 -28.94
N PRO A 33 -14.13 13.16 -27.65
CA PRO A 33 -13.35 12.59 -26.56
C PRO A 33 -13.31 11.06 -26.72
N SER A 34 -12.11 10.52 -26.96
CA SER A 34 -11.89 9.09 -27.05
C SER A 34 -11.74 8.53 -25.65
N TYR A 35 -12.85 8.07 -25.09
CA TYR A 35 -12.82 7.31 -23.86
C TYR A 35 -12.17 5.96 -24.15
N ARG A 36 -10.91 5.82 -23.77
CA ARG A 36 -10.28 4.50 -23.70
C ARG A 36 -10.85 3.85 -22.45
N GLU A 37 -11.64 2.80 -22.62
CA GLU A 37 -11.95 1.89 -21.53
C GLU A 37 -10.62 1.31 -21.03
N VAL A 38 -10.08 1.90 -19.97
CA VAL A 38 -9.09 1.23 -19.16
C VAL A 38 -9.87 0.10 -18.52
N LYS A 39 -9.61 -1.14 -18.96
CA LYS A 39 -10.23 -2.34 -18.40
C LYS A 39 -10.28 -2.18 -16.88
N PRO A 40 -11.43 -2.45 -16.22
CA PRO A 40 -11.43 -2.53 -14.77
C PRO A 40 -10.28 -3.48 -14.40
N GLY A 41 -9.46 -3.09 -13.43
CA GLY A 41 -8.40 -3.95 -12.94
C GLY A 41 -8.94 -5.35 -12.58
N PRO A 42 -8.06 -6.31 -12.26
CA PRO A 42 -8.48 -7.67 -11.95
C PRO A 42 -9.69 -7.67 -11.01
N THR A 43 -10.69 -8.48 -11.31
CA THR A 43 -11.91 -8.56 -10.50
C THR A 43 -11.53 -8.82 -9.04
N PRO A 44 -12.36 -8.41 -8.06
CA PRO A 44 -12.09 -8.70 -6.66
C PRO A 44 -11.76 -10.19 -6.41
N TRP A 45 -12.41 -11.10 -7.14
CA TRP A 45 -12.12 -12.53 -7.07
C TRP A 45 -10.75 -12.91 -7.64
N ALA A 46 -10.37 -12.34 -8.79
CA ALA A 46 -9.03 -12.55 -9.33
C ALA A 46 -7.94 -12.02 -8.38
N GLN A 47 -8.21 -10.94 -7.65
CA GLN A 47 -7.29 -10.42 -6.62
C GLN A 47 -7.18 -11.37 -5.42
N ILE A 48 -8.29 -11.94 -4.95
CA ILE A 48 -8.28 -12.92 -3.85
C ILE A 48 -7.56 -14.20 -4.26
N GLU A 49 -7.80 -14.71 -5.47
CA GLU A 49 -7.12 -15.90 -6.00
C GLU A 49 -5.61 -15.67 -6.13
N ASP A 50 -5.19 -14.50 -6.61
CA ASP A 50 -3.77 -14.13 -6.70
C ASP A 50 -3.11 -14.09 -5.31
N VAL A 51 -3.77 -13.45 -4.34
CA VAL A 51 -3.24 -13.40 -2.97
C VAL A 51 -3.22 -14.78 -2.31
N TRP A 52 -4.25 -15.60 -2.52
CA TRP A 52 -4.31 -16.98 -2.03
C TRP A 52 -3.16 -17.82 -2.56
N SER A 53 -2.93 -17.77 -3.88
CA SER A 53 -1.83 -18.47 -4.54
C SER A 53 -0.46 -18.01 -4.00
N LYS A 54 -0.26 -16.71 -3.86
CA LYS A 54 0.97 -16.14 -3.28
C LYS A 54 1.17 -16.55 -1.83
N THR A 55 0.09 -16.61 -1.04
CA THR A 55 0.14 -17.01 0.36
C THR A 55 0.56 -18.48 0.50
N ILE A 56 -0.06 -19.39 -0.24
CA ILE A 56 0.31 -20.82 -0.22
C ILE A 56 1.76 -21.01 -0.69
N THR A 57 2.17 -20.32 -1.75
CA THR A 57 3.52 -20.40 -2.28
C THR A 57 4.55 -19.89 -1.28
N THR A 58 4.25 -18.77 -0.61
CA THR A 58 5.11 -18.19 0.42
C THR A 58 5.21 -19.11 1.64
N ILE A 59 4.09 -19.65 2.10
CA ILE A 59 4.06 -20.63 3.20
C ILE A 59 4.86 -21.88 2.82
N GLY A 60 4.67 -22.42 1.61
CA GLY A 60 5.45 -23.54 1.09
C GLY A 60 6.95 -23.24 1.00
N ALA A 61 7.32 -22.01 0.62
CA ALA A 61 8.69 -21.54 0.59
C ALA A 61 9.30 -21.38 1.98
N LEU A 62 8.51 -21.04 3.00
CA LEU A 62 8.93 -21.01 4.40
C LEU A 62 9.19 -22.43 4.94
N PHE A 63 8.39 -23.42 4.55
CA PHE A 63 8.67 -24.82 4.88
C PHE A 63 9.88 -25.41 4.13
N ARG A 64 10.27 -24.80 3.01
CA ARG A 64 11.51 -25.08 2.26
C ARG A 64 12.57 -23.98 2.45
N SER A 65 12.53 -23.26 3.57
CA SER A 65 13.39 -22.11 3.86
C SER A 65 14.90 -22.43 3.78
N SER A 66 15.27 -23.69 4.00
CA SER A 66 16.64 -24.20 3.81
C SER A 66 17.15 -24.14 2.35
N GLU A 67 16.27 -24.06 1.35
CA GLU A 67 16.63 -23.97 -0.08
C GLU A 67 16.45 -22.57 -0.68
N THR A 68 15.56 -21.74 -0.12
CA THR A 68 15.20 -20.42 -0.68
C THR A 68 16.00 -19.26 -0.07
N GLY A 69 16.66 -19.47 1.07
CA GLY A 69 17.45 -18.44 1.75
C GLY A 69 16.62 -17.36 2.46
N VAL A 70 15.28 -17.40 2.33
CA VAL A 70 14.34 -16.50 3.01
C VAL A 70 14.18 -16.97 4.46
N GLY A 71 14.76 -16.23 5.39
CA GLY A 71 14.76 -16.53 6.82
C GLY A 71 13.90 -15.55 7.63
N ALA A 72 13.72 -15.83 8.92
CA ALA A 72 13.00 -14.94 9.84
C ALA A 72 13.59 -13.52 9.95
N LYS A 73 14.82 -13.33 9.48
CA LYS A 73 15.53 -12.04 9.34
C LYS A 73 15.02 -11.17 8.17
N ASP A 74 14.39 -11.78 7.17
CA ASP A 74 13.83 -11.07 5.99
C ASP A 74 12.38 -10.64 6.24
N LEU A 75 11.74 -11.16 7.30
CA LEU A 75 10.47 -10.68 7.80
C LEU A 75 10.69 -9.31 8.45
N SER A 76 10.20 -8.26 7.79
CA SER A 76 10.21 -6.91 8.37
C SER A 76 9.44 -6.92 9.69
N GLY A 77 10.12 -6.58 10.78
CA GLY A 77 9.49 -6.33 12.07
C GLY A 77 8.51 -5.15 12.02
N PRO A 78 7.77 -4.88 13.11
CA PRO A 78 6.82 -3.77 13.16
C PRO A 78 7.43 -2.42 12.74
N VAL A 79 8.68 -2.16 13.13
CA VAL A 79 9.40 -0.93 12.76
C VAL A 79 9.80 -0.94 11.29
N GLY A 80 10.28 -2.08 10.77
CA GLY A 80 10.50 -2.27 9.33
C GLY A 80 9.25 -2.03 8.47
N ILE A 81 8.09 -2.55 8.89
CA ILE A 81 6.80 -2.36 8.19
C ILE A 81 6.42 -0.88 8.15
N LEU A 82 6.55 -0.17 9.28
CA LEU A 82 6.29 1.27 9.35
C LEU A 82 7.24 2.05 8.44
N GLY A 83 8.53 1.70 8.42
CA GLY A 83 9.52 2.31 7.53
C GLY A 83 9.16 2.15 6.05
N MET A 84 8.74 0.95 5.64
CA MET A 84 8.29 0.68 4.27
C MET A 84 7.05 1.49 3.91
N LEU A 85 6.07 1.56 4.81
CA LEU A 85 4.88 2.39 4.62
C LEU A 85 5.25 3.87 4.46
N SER A 86 6.17 4.40 5.27
CA SER A 86 6.66 5.77 5.14
C SER A 86 7.32 6.02 3.79
N ILE A 87 8.16 5.09 3.30
CA ILE A 87 8.77 5.22 1.97
C ILE A 87 7.69 5.26 0.88
N PHE A 88 6.69 4.38 0.95
CA PHE A 88 5.63 4.32 -0.05
C PHE A 88 4.74 5.57 -0.05
N VAL A 89 4.35 6.09 1.11
CA VAL A 89 3.54 7.32 1.21
C VAL A 89 4.27 8.52 0.61
N ASN A 90 5.58 8.64 0.84
CA ASN A 90 6.39 9.72 0.28
C ASN A 90 6.69 9.56 -1.21
N THR A 91 6.52 8.35 -1.77
CA THR A 91 6.77 8.07 -3.19
C THR A 91 5.48 8.22 -4.01
N ASP A 92 4.42 7.50 -3.64
CA ASP A 92 3.10 7.56 -4.27
C ASP A 92 2.04 6.98 -3.30
N TYR A 93 0.97 7.72 -3.05
CA TYR A 93 -0.13 7.27 -2.19
C TYR A 93 -0.77 5.96 -2.68
N ARG A 94 -0.74 5.69 -4.00
CA ARG A 94 -1.25 4.42 -4.57
C ARG A 94 -0.41 3.22 -4.12
N LEU A 95 0.92 3.37 -4.07
CA LEU A 95 1.82 2.33 -3.56
C LEU A 95 1.55 2.04 -2.08
N ALA A 96 1.34 3.10 -1.29
CA ALA A 96 0.96 2.94 0.11
C ALA A 96 -0.38 2.22 0.27
N LEU A 97 -1.38 2.57 -0.54
CA LEU A 97 -2.70 1.93 -0.51
C LEU A 97 -2.61 0.45 -0.89
N SER A 98 -1.87 0.10 -1.95
CA SER A 98 -1.63 -1.28 -2.35
C SER A 98 -0.91 -2.08 -1.25
N PHE A 99 0.07 -1.47 -0.58
CA PHE A 99 0.77 -2.11 0.55
C PHE A 99 -0.15 -2.32 1.75
N LEU A 100 -1.01 -1.36 2.08
CA LEU A 100 -2.01 -1.50 3.14
C LEU A 100 -3.05 -2.58 2.83
N VAL A 101 -3.49 -2.69 1.57
CA VAL A 101 -4.38 -3.78 1.14
C VAL A 101 -3.71 -5.14 1.36
N LEU A 102 -2.45 -5.29 0.94
CA LEU A 102 -1.67 -6.51 1.17
C LEU A 102 -1.58 -6.85 2.67
N LEU A 103 -1.25 -5.87 3.51
CA LEU A 103 -1.15 -6.05 4.96
C LEU A 103 -2.49 -6.53 5.55
N ASN A 104 -3.59 -5.85 5.21
CA ASN A 104 -4.92 -6.20 5.71
C ASN A 104 -5.36 -7.60 5.30
N ILE A 105 -5.10 -8.02 4.06
CA ILE A 105 -5.44 -9.38 3.62
C ILE A 105 -4.62 -10.42 4.39
N ASN A 106 -3.31 -10.18 4.58
CA ASN A 106 -2.49 -11.07 5.39
C ASN A 106 -2.99 -11.16 6.84
N LEU A 107 -3.40 -10.03 7.43
CA LEU A 107 -3.96 -10.00 8.78
C LEU A 107 -5.29 -10.77 8.85
N ALA A 108 -6.16 -10.64 7.83
CA ALA A 108 -7.41 -11.39 7.74
C ALA A 108 -7.16 -12.90 7.66
N ILE A 109 -6.20 -13.34 6.84
CA ILE A 109 -5.82 -14.75 6.71
C ILE A 109 -5.25 -15.28 8.04
N LEU A 110 -4.34 -14.53 8.67
CA LEU A 110 -3.79 -14.90 9.98
C LEU A 110 -4.91 -15.01 11.02
N ASN A 111 -5.86 -14.06 11.03
CA ASN A 111 -7.01 -14.07 11.94
C ASN A 111 -7.93 -15.27 11.78
N LEU A 112 -7.93 -15.95 10.63
CA LEU A 112 -8.67 -17.20 10.42
C LEU A 112 -7.95 -18.46 10.93
N LEU A 113 -6.67 -18.37 11.31
CA LEU A 113 -5.91 -19.53 11.80
C LEU A 113 -6.48 -20.04 13.14
N PRO A 114 -6.35 -21.36 13.43
CA PRO A 114 -6.85 -21.98 14.66
C PRO A 114 -5.95 -21.65 15.87
N VAL A 115 -5.75 -20.36 16.15
CA VAL A 115 -4.89 -19.86 17.22
C VAL A 115 -5.76 -19.25 18.33
N PRO A 116 -5.61 -19.65 19.61
CA PRO A 116 -6.52 -19.26 20.70
C PRO A 116 -6.74 -17.76 20.94
N VAL A 117 -5.86 -16.90 20.44
CA VAL A 117 -5.96 -15.43 20.53
C VAL A 117 -6.66 -14.79 19.34
N LEU A 118 -6.73 -15.49 18.22
CA LEU A 118 -7.27 -14.99 16.97
C LEU A 118 -8.71 -15.50 16.81
N ASP A 119 -9.50 -14.79 16.01
CA ASP A 119 -10.93 -15.10 15.79
C ASP A 119 -11.14 -16.55 15.31
N GLY A 120 -10.23 -17.06 14.48
CA GLY A 120 -10.19 -18.44 13.99
C GLY A 120 -10.05 -19.48 15.11
N GLY A 121 -9.36 -19.16 16.21
CA GLY A 121 -9.30 -20.02 17.39
C GLY A 121 -10.67 -20.20 18.03
N HIS A 122 -11.42 -19.10 18.21
CA HIS A 122 -12.77 -19.16 18.76
C HIS A 122 -13.74 -19.89 17.82
N ILE A 123 -13.62 -19.68 16.51
CA ILE A 123 -14.39 -20.41 15.49
C ILE A 123 -14.14 -21.91 15.60
N VAL A 124 -12.87 -22.33 15.66
CA VAL A 124 -12.51 -23.75 15.75
C VAL A 124 -13.00 -24.37 17.05
N MET A 125 -12.85 -23.68 18.18
CA MET A 125 -13.36 -24.16 19.47
C MET A 125 -14.88 -24.32 19.47
N SER A 126 -15.61 -23.38 18.84
CA SER A 126 -17.06 -23.47 18.68
C SER A 126 -17.48 -24.65 17.78
N ILE A 127 -16.72 -24.92 16.70
CA ILE A 127 -16.93 -26.09 15.84
C ILE A 127 -16.70 -27.38 16.64
N ILE A 128 -15.64 -27.44 17.46
CA ILE A 128 -15.32 -28.58 18.31
C ILE A 128 -16.43 -28.81 19.35
N GLU A 129 -16.96 -27.75 19.97
CA GLU A 129 -18.10 -27.84 20.89
C GLU A 129 -19.34 -28.40 20.22
N LYS A 130 -19.65 -27.93 19.01
CA LYS A 130 -20.77 -28.43 18.20
C LYS A 130 -20.63 -29.91 17.86
N ILE A 131 -19.42 -30.38 17.55
CA ILE A 131 -19.15 -31.81 17.27
C ILE A 131 -19.22 -32.64 18.56
N ARG A 132 -18.67 -32.13 19.67
CA ARG A 132 -18.60 -32.83 20.96
C ARG A 132 -19.90 -32.77 21.76
N ASN A 133 -20.84 -31.90 21.39
CA ASN A 133 -22.07 -31.58 22.14
C ASN A 133 -21.82 -31.30 23.64
N LYS A 134 -20.61 -30.83 23.99
CA LYS A 134 -20.21 -30.52 25.36
C LYS A 134 -19.45 -29.20 25.35
N PRO A 135 -19.80 -28.26 26.25
CA PRO A 135 -19.11 -26.98 26.34
C PRO A 135 -17.66 -27.20 26.77
N ILE A 136 -16.75 -26.45 26.17
CA ILE A 136 -15.36 -26.37 26.63
C ILE A 136 -15.37 -25.51 27.90
N SER A 137 -14.48 -25.84 28.85
CA SER A 137 -14.39 -25.07 30.07
C SER A 137 -13.91 -23.65 29.76
N ILE A 138 -14.71 -22.65 30.10
CA ILE A 138 -14.37 -21.22 29.97
C ILE A 138 -12.98 -20.93 30.56
N ARG A 139 -12.67 -21.52 31.72
CA ARG A 139 -11.37 -21.34 32.39
C ARG A 139 -10.20 -21.82 31.54
N VAL A 140 -10.36 -22.90 30.80
CA VAL A 140 -9.30 -23.44 29.92
C VAL A 140 -9.10 -22.54 28.71
N GLN A 141 -10.19 -22.02 28.14
CA GLN A 141 -10.14 -21.07 27.03
C GLN A 141 -9.47 -19.75 27.47
N GLU A 142 -9.90 -19.17 28.59
CA GLU A 142 -9.30 -17.97 29.16
C GLU A 142 -7.80 -18.16 29.43
N TYR A 143 -7.41 -19.26 30.09
CA TYR A 143 -6.00 -19.53 30.34
C TYR A 143 -5.19 -19.67 29.05
N ALA A 144 -5.69 -20.44 28.08
CA ALA A 144 -4.99 -20.66 26.81
C ALA A 144 -4.83 -19.35 26.04
N THR A 145 -5.89 -18.55 25.94
CA THR A 145 -5.88 -17.24 25.27
C THR A 145 -4.95 -16.26 25.99
N THR A 146 -5.03 -16.14 27.33
CA THR A 146 -4.17 -15.22 28.09
C THR A 146 -2.70 -15.61 28.02
N VAL A 147 -2.35 -16.89 28.20
CA VAL A 147 -0.96 -17.37 28.11
C VAL A 147 -0.40 -17.12 26.71
N PHE A 148 -1.17 -17.43 25.67
CA PHE A 148 -0.74 -17.19 24.30
C PHE A 148 -0.63 -15.70 23.98
N ALA A 149 -1.56 -14.86 24.46
CA ALA A 149 -1.50 -13.41 24.28
C ALA A 149 -0.25 -12.81 24.93
N LEU A 150 0.06 -13.22 26.16
CA LEU A 150 1.26 -12.79 26.87
C LEU A 150 2.53 -13.25 26.17
N MET A 151 2.56 -14.50 25.68
CA MET A 151 3.67 -15.01 24.87
C MET A 151 3.86 -14.18 23.60
N LEU A 152 2.79 -13.93 22.85
CA LEU A 152 2.82 -13.18 21.60
C LEU A 152 3.27 -11.72 21.83
N LEU A 153 2.74 -11.07 22.88
CA LEU A 153 3.11 -9.70 23.25
C LEU A 153 4.60 -9.64 23.63
N SER A 154 5.07 -10.60 24.43
CA SER A 154 6.48 -10.69 24.81
C SER A 154 7.38 -10.90 23.60
N PHE A 155 6.97 -11.75 22.66
CA PHE A 155 7.68 -11.99 21.41
C PHE A 155 7.70 -10.74 20.52
N MET A 156 6.58 -10.01 20.41
CA MET A 156 6.51 -8.74 19.69
C MET A 156 7.48 -7.71 20.27
N LEU A 157 7.51 -7.55 21.60
CA LEU A 157 8.43 -6.65 22.28
C LEU A 157 9.88 -7.06 22.05
N TYR A 158 10.18 -8.36 22.13
CA TYR A 158 11.50 -8.90 21.84
C TYR A 158 11.93 -8.53 20.42
N VAL A 159 11.15 -8.92 19.39
CA VAL A 159 11.48 -8.64 17.99
C VAL A 159 11.62 -7.13 17.74
N THR A 160 10.73 -6.32 18.29
CA THR A 160 10.77 -4.85 18.14
C THR A 160 12.03 -4.26 18.76
N PHE A 161 12.43 -4.72 19.95
CA PHE A 161 13.65 -4.24 20.60
C PHE A 161 14.91 -4.55 19.77
N PHE A 162 14.99 -5.76 19.22
CA PHE A 162 16.11 -6.15 18.35
C PHE A 162 16.11 -5.40 17.01
N ASP A 163 14.95 -5.24 16.35
CA ASP A 163 14.82 -4.49 15.10
C ASP A 163 15.19 -2.99 15.30
N ILE A 164 14.77 -2.38 16.40
CA ILE A 164 15.17 -1.00 16.76
C ILE A 164 16.67 -0.93 16.97
N LYS A 165 17.24 -1.82 17.78
CA LYS A 165 18.68 -1.83 18.07
C LYS A 165 19.52 -1.92 16.80
N GLU A 166 19.12 -2.77 15.86
CA GLU A 166 19.80 -2.97 14.59
C GLU A 166 19.65 -1.77 13.64
N ARG A 167 18.49 -1.09 13.62
CA ARG A 167 18.22 0.03 12.71
C ARG A 167 18.61 1.41 13.24
N ILE A 168 18.88 1.57 14.53
CA ILE A 168 19.34 2.84 15.14
C ILE A 168 20.52 3.51 14.40
N PRO A 169 21.58 2.80 13.97
CA PRO A 169 22.70 3.41 13.25
C PRO A 169 22.28 4.04 11.92
N LEU A 170 21.40 3.37 11.17
CA LEU A 170 20.84 3.86 9.92
C LEU A 170 19.95 5.08 10.13
N PHE A 171 19.11 5.07 11.17
CA PHE A 171 18.32 6.25 11.54
C PHE A 171 19.20 7.43 11.94
N LYS A 172 20.26 7.19 12.73
CA LYS A 172 21.24 8.23 13.05
C LYS A 172 21.89 8.79 11.80
N GLU A 173 22.30 7.96 10.86
CA GLU A 173 22.92 8.44 9.62
C GLU A 173 21.95 9.26 8.76
N LEU A 174 20.68 8.84 8.65
CA LEU A 174 19.64 9.58 7.93
C LEU A 174 19.36 10.96 8.53
N PHE A 175 19.31 11.07 9.86
CA PHE A 175 19.06 12.33 10.56
C PHE A 175 20.32 13.18 10.81
N SER A 176 21.52 12.60 10.70
CA SER A 176 22.80 13.32 10.84
C SER A 176 23.38 13.75 9.49
N ARG A 177 22.70 13.46 8.38
CA ARG A 177 23.04 14.12 7.11
C ARG A 177 22.62 15.57 7.21
N ASP A 178 23.59 16.43 7.55
CA ASP A 178 23.47 17.87 7.35
C ASP A 178 22.96 18.07 5.92
N ALA A 179 21.75 18.59 5.79
CA ALA A 179 21.23 19.05 4.52
C ALA A 179 22.15 20.19 4.07
N LYS A 180 23.24 19.87 3.37
CA LYS A 180 24.00 20.83 2.59
C LYS A 180 23.08 21.28 1.46
N ILE A 181 22.26 22.29 1.77
CA ILE A 181 21.60 23.10 0.77
C ILE A 181 22.75 23.73 -0.02
N GLN A 182 23.01 23.22 -1.22
CA GLN A 182 23.82 23.94 -2.20
C GLN A 182 23.06 25.23 -2.48
N GLN A 183 23.50 26.33 -1.88
CA GLN A 183 23.15 27.66 -2.34
C GLN A 183 23.91 27.88 -3.64
N GLU A 184 23.19 27.77 -4.76
CA GLU A 184 23.65 28.27 -6.05
C GLU A 184 23.99 29.77 -5.88
N PRO A 185 25.20 30.25 -6.25
CA PRO A 185 25.52 31.66 -6.13
C PRO A 185 24.61 32.48 -7.07
N LEU A 186 24.03 33.56 -6.53
CA LEU A 186 23.23 34.52 -7.31
C LEU A 186 24.08 35.11 -8.44
N PRO A 187 23.55 35.20 -9.68
CA PRO A 187 24.28 35.83 -10.77
C PRO A 187 24.46 37.33 -10.50
N GLU A 188 25.69 37.81 -10.60
CA GLU A 188 26.06 39.24 -10.55
C GLU A 188 25.52 40.01 -11.77
#